data_AF-A0A4Y9FTE1-F1
#
_entry.id   AF-A0A4Y9FTE1-F1
#
_cell.length_a   1.000
_cell.length_b   1.000
_cell.length_c   1.000
_cell.angle_alpha   90.00
_cell.angle_beta   90.00
_cell.angle_gamma   90.00
#
_symmetry.space_group_name_H-M   'P 1'
#
loop_
_entity.id
_entity.type
_entity.pdbx_description
1 polymer ?
#
loop_
_entity_poly.entity_id
_entity_poly.type
_entity_poly.pdbx_seq_one_letter_code
_entity_poly.pdbx_strand_id
1 'polypeptide(L)'
;MSNSLGIDCGRWEIERAVLVSNSLGIDCGRWEIKRAVLVSNSLGIDCGRWEIERAVLVSNSLGIDCGRWEIERAVLVSNSLGIDCGRWEIERAVLVSNSLGIDCGRWEIERAVLVSNSLGIDCGRWEIERAVLVSNSLGIDCGRWEIERAVLVSNSLGIDCGRWEIKRAVLVSNSLGIDCGRWEIERAVLVSNALVSCVTELGLKARKKETQLL
;
A
#
# COMPACT_ATOMS: atom_id res chain seq x y z
N MET A 1 18.96 14.39 -7.53
CA MET A 1 19.41 14.63 -8.91
C MET A 1 18.26 15.09 -9.94
N SER A 2 18.08 16.43 -10.39
CA SER A 2 17.88 17.23 -11.75
C SER A 2 16.67 17.29 -12.80
N ASN A 3 16.54 18.35 -13.69
CA ASN A 3 15.66 18.41 -14.91
C ASN A 3 16.29 17.62 -16.08
N SER A 4 15.71 16.51 -16.49
CA SER A 4 16.28 15.64 -17.52
C SER A 4 15.22 15.03 -18.44
N LEU A 5 15.53 14.95 -19.73
CA LEU A 5 14.75 14.24 -20.73
C LEU A 5 15.50 12.96 -21.10
N GLY A 6 14.91 11.79 -20.86
CA GLY A 6 15.45 10.50 -21.28
C GLY A 6 16.77 10.13 -20.59
N ILE A 7 16.70 9.61 -19.37
CA ILE A 7 17.83 8.96 -18.70
C ILE A 7 17.66 7.45 -18.84
N ASP A 8 18.66 6.76 -19.35
CA ASP A 8 18.78 5.30 -19.33
C ASP A 8 20.12 4.94 -18.68
N CYS A 9 20.08 4.05 -17.70
CA CYS A 9 21.25 3.65 -16.94
C CYS A 9 21.16 2.24 -16.37
N GLY A 10 22.27 1.49 -16.40
CA GLY A 10 22.29 0.14 -15.83
C GLY A 10 22.18 0.11 -14.30
N ARG A 11 22.94 0.97 -13.60
CA ARG A 11 22.99 1.01 -12.13
C ARG A 11 23.37 2.38 -11.59
N TRP A 12 22.70 2.80 -10.51
CA TRP A 12 23.00 4.00 -9.73
C TRP A 12 23.33 3.59 -8.30
N GLU A 13 24.55 3.89 -7.84
CA GLU A 13 25.00 3.67 -6.46
C GLU A 13 25.33 5.00 -5.80
N ILE A 14 24.54 5.38 -4.79
CA ILE A 14 24.62 6.74 -4.23
C ILE A 14 24.55 6.70 -2.71
N GLU A 15 25.62 7.11 -2.05
CA GLU A 15 25.70 7.09 -0.59
C GLU A 15 24.85 8.15 0.11
N ARG A 16 24.41 9.16 -0.63
CA ARG A 16 23.64 10.29 -0.08
C ARG A 16 22.23 10.30 -0.63
N ALA A 17 21.88 11.34 -1.36
CA ALA A 17 20.48 11.63 -1.67
C ALA A 17 20.21 11.90 -3.15
N VAL A 18 19.11 11.28 -3.55
CA VAL A 18 18.30 11.20 -4.77
C VAL A 18 17.25 12.26 -5.11
N LEU A 19 17.50 13.55 -5.33
CA LEU A 19 16.40 14.46 -5.78
C LEU A 19 16.03 14.40 -7.29
N VAL A 20 15.20 13.51 -7.81
CA VAL A 20 14.66 13.61 -9.18
C VAL A 20 13.55 14.66 -9.25
N SER A 21 13.65 15.62 -10.17
CA SER A 21 12.67 16.70 -10.26
C SER A 21 12.38 17.14 -11.69
N ASN A 22 11.11 17.21 -12.09
CA ASN A 22 10.67 17.65 -13.42
C ASN A 22 11.38 16.88 -14.55
N SER A 23 11.42 15.55 -14.41
CA SER A 23 12.08 14.65 -15.35
C SER A 23 11.05 13.94 -16.22
N LEU A 24 11.42 13.64 -17.47
CA LEU A 24 10.62 12.81 -18.39
C LEU A 24 11.44 11.60 -18.81
N GLY A 25 10.91 10.40 -18.62
CA GLY A 25 11.53 9.15 -19.08
C GLY A 25 12.84 8.85 -18.34
N ILE A 26 12.75 8.18 -17.20
CA ILE A 26 13.90 7.61 -16.51
C ILE A 26 13.74 6.10 -16.55
N ASP A 27 14.69 5.40 -17.15
CA ASP A 27 14.82 3.95 -17.09
C ASP A 27 16.11 3.62 -16.36
N CYS A 28 16.04 2.68 -15.41
CA CYS A 28 17.23 2.20 -14.73
C CYS A 28 17.14 0.73 -14.33
N GLY A 29 18.21 -0.03 -14.56
CA GLY A 29 18.27 -1.40 -14.06
C GLY A 29 18.20 -1.50 -12.53
N ARG A 30 18.96 -0.67 -11.80
CA ARG A 30 19.03 -0.71 -10.33
C ARG A 30 19.41 0.63 -9.68
N TRP A 31 18.66 1.02 -8.66
CA TRP A 31 18.97 2.12 -7.75
C TRP A 31 19.37 1.56 -6.39
N GLU A 32 20.56 1.93 -5.90
CA GLU A 32 21.06 1.55 -4.58
C GLU A 32 21.48 2.82 -3.82
N ILE A 33 20.69 3.22 -2.82
CA ILE A 33 20.79 4.55 -2.20
C ILE A 33 20.71 4.49 -0.69
N LYS A 34 21.81 4.86 -0.01
CA LYS A 34 21.93 4.73 1.45
C LYS A 34 21.11 5.74 2.26
N ARG A 35 20.72 6.89 1.69
CA ARG A 35 19.91 7.86 2.46
C ARG A 35 18.51 8.01 1.92
N ALA A 36 18.34 8.76 0.84
CA ALA A 36 16.99 9.13 0.47
C ALA A 36 16.84 9.33 -1.02
N VAL A 37 15.66 9.04 -1.52
CA VAL A 37 15.20 9.45 -2.84
C VAL A 37 13.99 10.35 -2.69
N LEU A 38 14.00 11.43 -3.46
CA LEU A 38 12.90 12.34 -3.63
C LEU A 38 12.64 12.44 -5.13
N VAL A 39 11.54 11.87 -5.58
CA VAL A 39 11.02 12.03 -6.94
C VAL A 39 9.88 13.05 -6.88
N SER A 40 9.95 14.07 -7.72
CA SER A 40 8.91 15.10 -7.78
C SER A 40 8.61 15.55 -9.21
N ASN A 41 7.33 15.64 -9.56
CA ASN A 41 6.88 16.14 -10.86
C ASN A 41 7.50 15.35 -12.03
N SER A 42 7.62 14.04 -11.91
CA SER A 42 8.28 13.19 -12.91
C SER A 42 7.25 12.39 -13.70
N LEU A 43 7.50 12.19 -15.00
CA LEU A 43 6.68 11.37 -15.88
C LEU A 43 7.51 10.19 -16.41
N GLY A 44 7.00 8.97 -16.27
CA GLY A 44 7.62 7.76 -16.79
C GLY A 44 8.93 7.45 -16.09
N ILE A 45 8.86 6.75 -14.96
CA ILE A 45 10.01 6.16 -14.29
C ILE A 45 9.84 4.66 -14.31
N ASP A 46 10.76 3.97 -14.97
CA ASP A 46 10.86 2.51 -14.93
C ASP A 46 12.15 2.15 -14.19
N CYS A 47 12.07 1.14 -13.32
CA CYS A 47 13.26 0.59 -12.73
C CYS A 47 13.15 -0.88 -12.38
N GLY A 48 14.17 -1.67 -12.71
CA GLY A 48 14.22 -3.07 -12.29
C GLY A 48 14.20 -3.26 -10.77
N ARG A 49 14.97 -2.44 -10.02
CA ARG A 49 15.06 -2.54 -8.56
C ARG A 49 15.45 -1.25 -7.85
N TRP A 50 14.75 -0.92 -6.77
CA TRP A 50 15.08 0.11 -5.79
C TRP A 50 15.51 -0.53 -4.47
N GLU A 51 16.73 -0.28 -4.01
CA GLU A 51 17.26 -0.68 -2.69
C GLU A 51 17.67 0.58 -1.91
N ILE A 52 16.94 0.92 -0.85
CA ILE A 52 17.08 2.23 -0.19
C ILE A 52 16.97 2.11 1.34
N GLU A 53 18.06 2.43 2.04
CA GLU A 53 18.16 2.23 3.50
C GLU A 53 17.30 3.19 4.35
N ARG A 54 16.90 4.38 3.86
CA ARG A 54 16.15 5.32 4.73
C ARG A 54 14.83 5.87 4.23
N ALA A 55 14.74 6.41 3.03
CA ALA A 55 13.47 7.02 2.65
C ALA A 55 13.30 7.13 1.16
N VAL A 56 12.06 6.91 0.72
CA VAL A 56 11.60 7.35 -0.59
C VAL A 56 10.42 8.28 -0.41
N LEU A 57 10.49 9.41 -1.10
CA LEU A 57 9.37 10.34 -1.27
C LEU A 57 9.09 10.45 -2.77
N VAL A 58 7.89 10.06 -3.17
CA VAL A 58 7.38 10.27 -4.51
C VAL A 58 6.23 11.26 -4.42
N SER A 59 6.28 12.33 -5.20
CA SER A 59 5.23 13.34 -5.22
C SER A 59 4.91 13.85 -6.62
N ASN A 60 3.63 13.94 -6.94
CA ASN A 60 3.14 14.48 -8.22
C ASN A 60 3.76 13.76 -9.42
N SER A 61 3.90 12.43 -9.36
CA SER A 61 4.52 11.64 -10.41
C SER A 61 3.49 10.83 -11.18
N LEU A 62 3.71 10.66 -12.48
CA LEU A 62 2.86 9.86 -13.36
C LEU A 62 3.65 8.70 -13.96
N GLY A 63 3.12 7.48 -13.87
CA GLY A 63 3.73 6.30 -14.47
C GLY A 63 5.05 5.94 -13.81
N ILE A 64 4.98 5.26 -12.66
CA ILE A 64 6.14 4.65 -12.02
C ILE A 64 5.95 3.14 -12.10
N ASP A 65 6.86 2.46 -12.77
CA ASP A 65 6.94 1.01 -12.79
C ASP A 65 8.21 0.58 -12.06
N CYS A 66 8.12 -0.48 -11.28
CA CYS A 66 9.30 -1.10 -10.73
C CYS A 66 9.16 -2.60 -10.49
N GLY A 67 10.18 -3.38 -10.86
CA GLY A 67 10.21 -4.80 -10.52
C GLY A 67 10.21 -5.06 -9.01
N ARG A 68 10.97 -4.27 -8.23
CA ARG A 68 11.08 -4.45 -6.78
C ARG A 68 11.52 -3.19 -6.02
N TRP A 69 10.83 -2.90 -4.91
CA TRP A 69 11.20 -1.92 -3.89
C TRP A 69 11.62 -2.63 -2.60
N GLU A 70 12.87 -2.43 -2.15
CA GLU A 70 13.41 -2.90 -0.86
C GLU A 70 13.84 -1.68 -0.04
N ILE A 71 13.04 -1.30 0.98
CA ILE A 71 13.24 -0.05 1.74
C ILE A 71 13.17 -0.29 3.25
N GLU A 72 14.28 -0.10 3.96
CA GLU A 72 14.37 -0.41 5.40
C GLU A 72 13.54 0.52 6.32
N ARG A 73 13.07 1.66 5.82
CA ARG A 73 12.47 2.67 6.70
C ARG A 73 11.16 3.23 6.22
N ALA A 74 11.15 4.08 5.20
CA ALA A 74 9.91 4.77 4.89
C ALA A 74 9.70 4.99 3.41
N VAL A 75 8.46 4.84 2.98
CA VAL A 75 7.98 5.30 1.70
C VAL A 75 6.80 6.23 1.89
N LEU A 76 6.87 7.38 1.24
CA LEU A 76 5.77 8.32 1.13
C LEU A 76 5.46 8.52 -0.35
N VAL A 77 4.25 8.18 -0.75
CA VAL A 77 3.69 8.46 -2.07
C VAL A 77 2.56 9.46 -1.90
N SER A 78 2.61 10.55 -2.66
CA SER A 78 1.59 11.59 -2.60
C SER A 78 1.25 12.15 -3.97
N ASN A 79 -0.04 12.25 -4.29
CA ASN A 79 -0.54 12.84 -5.54
C ASN A 79 0.04 12.16 -6.79
N SER A 80 0.23 10.85 -6.76
CA SER A 80 0.81 10.10 -7.88
C SER A 80 -0.25 9.32 -8.63
N LEU A 81 -0.06 9.15 -9.94
CA LEU A 81 -0.95 8.37 -10.80
C LEU A 81 -0.18 7.23 -11.47
N GLY A 82 -0.73 6.02 -11.43
CA GLY A 82 -0.16 4.86 -12.11
C GLY A 82 1.18 4.45 -11.48
N ILE A 83 1.11 3.74 -10.37
CA ILE A 83 2.27 3.08 -9.76
C ILE A 83 2.06 1.59 -9.90
N ASP A 84 2.94 0.93 -10.63
CA ASP A 84 2.99 -0.53 -10.71
C ASP A 84 4.27 -1.01 -10.01
N CYS A 85 4.17 -2.12 -9.29
CA CYS A 85 5.35 -2.78 -8.80
C CYS A 85 5.17 -4.29 -8.61
N GLY A 86 6.17 -5.07 -9.02
CA GLY A 86 6.17 -6.50 -8.74
C GLY A 86 6.17 -6.83 -7.24
N ARG A 87 6.98 -6.11 -6.45
CA ARG A 87 7.11 -6.36 -5.00
C ARG A 87 7.58 -5.14 -4.21
N TRP A 88 6.91 -4.87 -3.09
CA TRP A 88 7.31 -3.94 -2.04
C TRP A 88 7.72 -4.72 -0.78
N GLU A 89 8.96 -4.56 -0.33
CA GLU A 89 9.49 -5.07 0.93
C GLU A 89 9.95 -3.88 1.78
N ILE A 90 9.21 -3.58 2.87
CA ILE A 90 9.43 -2.34 3.64
C ILE A 90 9.36 -2.60 5.15
N GLU A 91 10.47 -2.40 5.85
CA GLU A 91 10.54 -2.78 7.27
C GLU A 91 9.74 -1.86 8.20
N ARG A 92 9.50 -0.59 7.87
CA ARG A 92 8.79 0.30 8.82
C ARG A 92 7.50 0.89 8.31
N ALA A 93 7.51 1.79 7.35
CA ALA A 93 6.31 2.55 7.07
C ALA A 93 6.08 2.81 5.59
N VAL A 94 4.82 2.67 5.20
CA VAL A 94 4.31 3.21 3.95
C VAL A 94 3.18 4.16 4.23
N LEU A 95 3.26 5.33 3.61
CA LEU A 95 2.18 6.29 3.53
C LEU A 95 1.84 6.54 2.07
N VAL A 96 0.63 6.20 1.68
CA VAL A 96 0.06 6.56 0.38
C VAL A 96 -1.04 7.57 0.61
N SER A 97 -0.97 8.70 -0.09
CA SER A 97 -1.99 9.73 -0.01
C SER A 97 -2.37 10.27 -1.38
N ASN A 98 -3.67 10.49 -1.61
CA ASN A 98 -4.19 11.16 -2.81
C ASN A 98 -3.67 10.53 -4.11
N SER A 99 -3.53 9.21 -4.16
CA SER A 99 -2.92 8.51 -5.30
C SER A 99 -3.95 7.70 -6.06
N LEU A 100 -3.76 7.57 -7.37
CA LEU A 100 -4.69 6.86 -8.25
C LEU A 100 -3.97 5.74 -9.00
N GLY A 101 -4.56 4.53 -9.00
CA GLY A 101 -4.03 3.39 -9.74
C GLY A 101 -2.70 2.94 -9.18
N ILE A 102 -2.74 2.20 -8.07
CA ILE A 102 -1.57 1.51 -7.52
C ILE A 102 -1.81 0.02 -7.70
N ASP A 103 -0.99 -0.63 -8.52
CA ASP A 103 -0.97 -2.08 -8.64
C ASP A 103 0.31 -2.62 -7.99
N CYS A 104 0.19 -3.76 -7.32
CA CYS A 104 1.37 -4.48 -6.87
C CYS A 104 1.16 -5.99 -6.75
N GLY A 105 2.14 -6.77 -7.20
CA GLY A 105 2.11 -8.21 -6.99
C GLY A 105 2.11 -8.59 -5.50
N ARG A 106 2.96 -7.94 -4.69
CA ARG A 106 3.09 -8.24 -3.25
C ARG A 106 3.60 -7.06 -2.42
N TRP A 107 2.93 -6.81 -1.29
CA TRP A 107 3.36 -5.93 -0.21
C TRP A 107 3.76 -6.76 1.02
N GLU A 108 5.01 -6.67 1.44
CA GLU A 108 5.55 -7.23 2.70
C GLU A 108 6.04 -6.08 3.57
N ILE A 109 5.33 -5.78 4.67
CA ILE A 109 5.58 -4.58 5.48
C ILE A 109 5.53 -4.91 6.96
N GLU A 110 6.64 -4.80 7.67
CA GLU A 110 6.65 -5.26 9.07
C GLU A 110 5.79 -4.35 9.96
N ARG A 111 5.92 -3.02 9.88
CA ARG A 111 5.27 -2.15 10.87
C ARG A 111 3.95 -1.54 10.41
N ALA A 112 3.92 -0.62 9.47
CA ALA A 112 2.71 0.17 9.26
C ALA A 112 2.46 0.55 7.81
N VAL A 113 1.19 0.49 7.44
CA VAL A 113 0.67 1.08 6.22
C VAL A 113 -0.44 2.05 6.55
N LEU A 114 -0.37 3.23 5.95
CA LEU A 114 -1.43 4.21 5.93
C LEU A 114 -1.78 4.53 4.48
N VAL A 115 -3.03 4.27 4.10
CA VAL A 115 -3.60 4.67 2.82
C VAL A 115 -4.71 5.69 3.09
N SER A 116 -4.61 6.85 2.46
CA SER A 116 -5.61 7.91 2.60
C SER A 116 -5.98 8.56 1.28
N ASN A 117 -7.28 8.70 1.02
CA ASN A 117 -7.81 9.39 -0.18
C ASN A 117 -7.27 8.79 -1.49
N SER A 118 -7.12 7.47 -1.57
CA SER A 118 -6.60 6.81 -2.76
C SER A 118 -7.71 6.11 -3.54
N LEU A 119 -7.58 6.03 -4.86
CA LEU A 119 -8.52 5.34 -5.72
C LEU A 119 -7.81 4.24 -6.53
N GLY A 120 -8.38 3.05 -6.57
CA GLY A 120 -7.86 1.92 -7.34
C GLY A 120 -6.52 1.45 -6.79
N ILE A 121 -6.57 0.62 -5.74
CA ILE A 121 -5.40 -0.09 -5.21
C ILE A 121 -5.64 -1.57 -5.39
N ASP A 122 -4.85 -2.17 -6.27
CA ASP A 122 -4.93 -3.59 -6.56
C ASP A 122 -3.67 -4.27 -6.06
N CYS A 123 -3.82 -5.42 -5.41
CA CYS A 123 -2.66 -6.19 -5.00
C CYS A 123 -2.88 -7.69 -4.95
N GLY A 124 -1.88 -8.46 -5.38
CA GLY A 124 -1.91 -9.91 -5.22
C GLY A 124 -1.93 -10.35 -3.75
N ARG A 125 -1.05 -9.76 -2.92
CA ARG A 125 -0.90 -10.15 -1.51
C ARG A 125 -0.37 -9.02 -0.63
N TRP A 126 -1.03 -8.80 0.50
CA TRP A 126 -0.59 -7.94 1.60
C TRP A 126 -0.21 -8.80 2.80
N GLU A 127 1.05 -8.71 3.25
CA GLU A 127 1.58 -9.32 4.46
C GLU A 127 2.09 -8.21 5.38
N ILE A 128 1.39 -7.96 6.49
CA ILE A 128 1.68 -6.81 7.36
C ILE A 128 1.67 -7.23 8.83
N GLU A 129 2.81 -7.10 9.53
CA GLU A 129 2.84 -7.63 10.90
C GLU A 129 2.04 -6.74 11.85
N ARG A 130 2.18 -5.41 11.82
CA ARG A 130 1.56 -4.58 12.87
C ARG A 130 0.26 -3.91 12.47
N ALA A 131 0.26 -2.94 11.55
CA ALA A 131 -0.93 -2.11 11.40
C ALA A 131 -1.21 -1.68 9.96
N VAL A 132 -2.50 -1.71 9.62
CA VAL A 132 -3.04 -1.08 8.42
C VAL A 132 -4.11 -0.09 8.82
N LEU A 133 -4.00 1.12 8.28
CA LEU A 133 -5.04 2.13 8.31
C LEU A 133 -5.41 2.50 6.87
N VAL A 134 -6.68 2.27 6.53
CA VAL A 134 -7.27 2.75 5.28
C VAL A 134 -8.34 3.78 5.62
N SER A 135 -8.25 4.95 5.03
CA SER A 135 -9.23 6.02 5.22
C SER A 135 -9.60 6.72 3.92
N ASN A 136 -10.91 6.91 3.69
CA ASN A 136 -11.43 7.68 2.55
C ASN A 136 -10.95 7.12 1.19
N SER A 137 -10.83 5.80 1.06
CA SER A 137 -10.33 5.18 -0.19
C SER A 137 -11.45 4.51 -0.97
N LEU A 138 -11.30 4.44 -2.29
CA LEU A 138 -12.27 3.81 -3.19
C LEU A 138 -11.60 2.74 -4.05
N GLY A 139 -12.20 1.55 -4.13
CA GLY A 139 -11.69 0.45 -4.96
C GLY A 139 -10.35 -0.06 -4.45
N ILE A 140 -10.39 -0.96 -3.47
CA ILE A 140 -9.21 -1.69 -3.00
C ILE A 140 -9.47 -3.17 -3.20
N ASP A 141 -8.76 -3.77 -4.15
CA ASP A 141 -8.92 -5.18 -4.46
C ASP A 141 -7.66 -5.95 -4.08
N CYS A 142 -7.82 -7.06 -3.37
CA CYS A 142 -6.66 -7.88 -3.04
C CYS A 142 -6.90 -9.38 -3.06
N GLY A 143 -5.93 -10.15 -3.58
CA GLY A 143 -5.99 -11.61 -3.50
C GLY A 143 -5.98 -12.12 -2.06
N ARG A 144 -5.09 -11.58 -1.22
CA ARG A 144 -4.96 -11.99 0.18
C ARG A 144 -4.42 -10.89 1.10
N TRP A 145 -5.05 -10.72 2.25
CA TRP A 145 -4.57 -9.91 3.38
C TRP A 145 -4.20 -10.81 4.56
N GLU A 146 -2.94 -10.78 4.98
CA GLU A 146 -2.42 -11.44 6.19
C GLU A 146 -1.87 -10.37 7.15
N ILE A 147 -2.57 -10.13 8.26
CA ILE A 147 -2.25 -9.01 9.16
C ILE A 147 -2.21 -9.47 10.62
N GLU A 148 -1.06 -9.38 11.29
CA GLU A 148 -0.94 -10.00 12.61
C GLU A 148 -1.56 -9.19 13.76
N ARG A 149 -1.66 -7.86 13.66
CA ARG A 149 -2.20 -7.07 14.79
C ARG A 149 -3.47 -6.31 14.44
N ALA A 150 -3.42 -5.27 13.64
CA ALA A 150 -4.58 -4.39 13.54
C ALA A 150 -4.87 -3.92 12.13
N VAL A 151 -6.16 -3.90 11.82
CA VAL A 151 -6.71 -3.21 10.65
C VAL A 151 -7.76 -2.23 11.10
N LEU A 152 -7.64 -1.00 10.59
CA LEU A 152 -8.67 0.01 10.69
C LEU A 152 -9.05 0.45 9.27
N VAL A 153 -10.31 0.27 8.91
CA VAL A 153 -10.91 0.79 7.69
C VAL A 153 -11.97 1.81 8.05
N SER A 154 -11.87 3.00 7.47
CA SER A 154 -12.84 4.07 7.72
C SER A 154 -13.22 4.82 6.44
N ASN A 155 -14.51 5.11 6.27
CA ASN A 155 -15.02 5.92 5.16
C ASN A 155 -14.59 5.40 3.77
N SER A 156 -14.50 4.09 3.59
CA SER A 156 -14.03 3.49 2.33
C SER A 156 -15.17 2.85 1.56
N LEU A 157 -15.07 2.81 0.22
CA LEU A 157 -16.06 2.17 -0.64
C LEU A 157 -15.39 1.15 -1.57
N GLY A 158 -15.97 -0.04 -1.69
CA GLY A 158 -15.49 -1.09 -2.60
C GLY A 158 -14.14 -1.62 -2.13
N ILE A 159 -14.15 -2.52 -1.15
CA ILE A 159 -12.97 -3.28 -0.76
C ILE A 159 -13.28 -4.76 -1.03
N ASP A 160 -12.69 -5.35 -2.05
CA ASP A 160 -12.82 -6.78 -2.32
C ASP A 160 -11.54 -7.51 -1.92
N CYS A 161 -11.70 -8.67 -1.30
CA CYS A 161 -10.56 -9.55 -1.12
C CYS A 161 -10.91 -11.04 -1.10
N GLY A 162 -10.08 -11.82 -1.79
CA GLY A 162 -10.23 -13.27 -1.77
C GLY A 162 -10.15 -13.87 -0.36
N ARG A 163 -9.22 -13.38 0.48
CA ARG A 163 -8.99 -13.91 1.82
C ARG A 163 -8.40 -12.88 2.78
N TRP A 164 -9.04 -12.71 3.94
CA TRP A 164 -8.57 -11.93 5.08
C TRP A 164 -8.21 -12.86 6.23
N GLU A 165 -6.96 -12.80 6.70
CA GLU A 165 -6.45 -13.49 7.89
C GLU A 165 -5.89 -12.45 8.87
N ILE A 166 -6.58 -12.22 10.00
CA ILE A 166 -6.20 -11.18 10.95
C ILE A 166 -6.14 -11.72 12.38
N LYS A 167 -4.95 -11.73 12.99
CA LYS A 167 -4.76 -12.41 14.28
C LYS A 167 -5.29 -11.63 15.49
N ARG A 168 -5.41 -10.30 15.46
CA ARG A 168 -5.89 -9.56 16.67
C ARG A 168 -7.14 -8.74 16.45
N ALA A 169 -7.10 -7.66 15.70
CA ALA A 169 -8.21 -6.71 15.72
C ALA A 169 -8.53 -6.16 14.34
N VAL A 170 -9.83 -6.06 14.07
CA VAL A 170 -10.37 -5.35 12.93
C VAL A 170 -11.41 -4.35 13.42
N LEU A 171 -11.29 -3.12 12.94
CA LEU A 171 -12.28 -2.08 13.08
C LEU A 171 -12.67 -1.57 11.69
N VAL A 172 -13.96 -1.65 11.39
CA VAL A 172 -14.54 -1.10 10.17
C VAL A 172 -15.61 -0.09 10.55
N SER A 173 -15.52 1.12 10.03
CA SER A 173 -16.49 2.18 10.29
C SER A 173 -16.86 2.99 9.05
N ASN A 174 -18.15 3.24 8.82
CA ASN A 174 -18.64 4.09 7.74
C ASN A 174 -18.18 3.63 6.33
N SER A 175 -18.11 2.32 6.09
CA SER A 175 -17.58 1.78 4.83
C SER A 175 -18.62 0.93 4.11
N LEU A 176 -18.69 0.99 2.78
CA LEU A 176 -19.69 0.25 2.00
C LEU A 176 -19.02 -0.68 0.98
N GLY A 177 -19.62 -1.85 0.76
CA GLY A 177 -19.11 -2.81 -0.22
C GLY A 177 -17.78 -3.41 0.19
N ILE A 178 -17.68 -3.92 1.42
CA ILE A 178 -16.56 -4.75 1.84
C ILE A 178 -16.95 -6.20 1.58
N ASP A 179 -16.34 -6.79 0.56
CA ASP A 179 -16.65 -8.15 0.13
C ASP A 179 -15.42 -9.03 0.34
N CYS A 180 -15.63 -10.24 0.84
CA CYS A 180 -14.52 -11.18 0.91
C CYS A 180 -14.91 -12.65 0.79
N GLY A 181 -14.06 -13.41 0.07
CA GLY A 181 -14.25 -14.84 -0.14
C GLY A 181 -14.08 -15.64 1.16
N ARG A 182 -13.14 -15.23 2.01
CA ARG A 182 -12.96 -15.77 3.36
C ARG A 182 -12.50 -14.72 4.35
N TRP A 183 -13.07 -14.75 5.54
CA TRP A 183 -12.68 -13.90 6.67
C TRP A 183 -12.36 -14.71 7.92
N GLU A 184 -11.09 -14.73 8.32
CA GLU A 184 -10.59 -15.37 9.54
C GLU A 184 -10.05 -14.29 10.50
N ILE A 185 -10.68 -14.16 11.68
CA ILE A 185 -10.23 -13.25 12.75
C ILE A 185 -10.20 -13.98 14.08
N GLU A 186 -9.05 -13.97 14.76
CA GLU A 186 -8.90 -14.74 15.99
C GLU A 186 -9.47 -14.05 17.25
N ARG A 187 -9.39 -12.71 17.36
CA ARG A 187 -9.65 -12.05 18.66
C ARG A 187 -10.74 -10.99 18.69
N ALA A 188 -10.82 -10.06 17.74
CA ALA A 188 -11.80 -8.98 17.85
C ALA A 188 -12.19 -8.39 16.49
N VAL A 189 -13.48 -8.15 16.33
CA VAL A 189 -14.07 -7.49 15.17
C VAL A 189 -15.07 -6.46 15.69
N LEU A 190 -14.96 -5.22 15.21
CA LEU A 190 -15.99 -4.21 15.39
C LEU A 190 -16.35 -3.64 14.03
N VAL A 191 -17.63 -3.71 13.70
CA VAL A 191 -18.19 -3.16 12.47
C VAL A 191 -19.29 -2.18 12.87
N SER A 192 -19.22 -0.95 12.38
CA SER A 192 -20.21 0.10 12.65
C SER A 192 -20.52 0.89 11.40
N ASN A 193 -21.80 1.08 11.07
CA ASN A 193 -22.23 1.82 9.87
C ASN A 193 -21.53 1.30 8.60
N ALA A 194 -21.44 -0.01 8.42
CA ALA A 194 -20.74 -0.58 7.29
C ALA A 194 -21.49 -1.77 6.69
N LEU A 195 -21.41 -1.91 5.37
CA LEU A 195 -21.97 -3.05 4.62
C LEU A 195 -20.84 -4.02 4.30
N VAL A 196 -20.91 -5.21 4.89
CA VAL A 196 -19.89 -6.25 4.76
C VAL A 196 -20.50 -7.58 4.35
N SER A 197 -20.01 -8.18 3.26
CA SER A 197 -20.42 -9.48 2.75
C SER A 197 -19.23 -10.44 2.71
N CYS A 198 -19.12 -11.29 3.73
CA CYS A 198 -17.97 -12.18 3.89
C CYS A 198 -18.39 -13.56 4.39
N VAL A 199 -17.74 -14.61 3.88
CA VAL A 199 -17.83 -15.95 4.48
C VAL A 199 -16.91 -15.98 5.69
N THR A 200 -17.50 -16.08 6.88
CA THR A 200 -16.79 -15.90 8.16
C THR A 200 -16.50 -17.25 8.84
N GLU A 201 -15.24 -17.47 9.22
CA GLU A 201 -14.82 -18.52 10.15
C GLU A 201 -14.39 -17.83 11.46
N LEU A 202 -15.35 -17.61 12.37
CA LEU A 202 -15.13 -16.87 13.62
C LEU A 202 -14.89 -17.80 14.82
N GLY A 203 -13.69 -17.75 15.41
CA GLY A 203 -13.33 -18.48 16.65
C GLY A 203 -13.61 -17.73 17.96
N LEU A 204 -14.73 -17.00 18.09
CA LEU A 204 -14.94 -16.01 19.17
C LEU A 204 -16.01 -16.37 20.22
N LYS A 205 -15.68 -16.22 21.53
CA LYS A 205 -16.65 -16.11 22.65
C LYS A 205 -17.30 -14.72 22.63
N ALA A 206 -18.45 -14.57 21.95
CA ALA A 206 -19.10 -13.27 21.72
C ALA A 206 -19.89 -12.71 22.93
N ARG A 207 -19.87 -11.38 23.15
CA ARG A 207 -21.05 -10.62 23.63
C ARG A 207 -21.70 -9.99 22.40
N LYS A 208 -22.78 -10.60 21.93
CA LYS A 208 -23.68 -10.03 20.92
C LYS A 208 -24.39 -8.79 21.49
N LYS A 209 -24.35 -7.66 20.78
CA LYS A 209 -25.55 -6.83 20.64
C LYS A 209 -25.96 -6.97 19.18
N GLU A 210 -26.97 -7.81 18.98
CA GLU A 210 -27.71 -7.87 17.74
C GLU A 210 -28.39 -6.51 17.52
N THR A 211 -28.02 -5.82 16.45
CA THR A 211 -28.96 -4.92 15.79
C THR A 211 -29.20 -5.53 14.42
N GLN A 212 -30.18 -6.44 14.34
CA GLN A 212 -30.73 -6.85 13.06
C GLN A 212 -31.50 -5.65 12.49
N LEU A 213 -30.99 -5.05 11.40
CA LEU A 213 -31.70 -4.35 10.33
C LEU A 213 -30.66 -3.85 9.27
N LEU A 214 -30.01 -4.81 8.57
CA LEU A 214 -28.91 -4.74 7.57
C LEU A 214 -27.51 -4.34 8.09
#